data_AF-A0A7X7WJ28-F1
#
_entry.id   AF-A0A7X7WJ28-F1
#
_cell.length_a   1.000
_cell.length_b   1.000
_cell.length_c   1.000
_cell.angle_alpha   90.00
_cell.angle_beta   90.00
_cell.angle_gamma   90.00
#
_symmetry.space_group_name_H-M   'P 1'
#
loop_
_entity.id
_entity.type
_entity.pdbx_description
1 polymer ?
#
loop_
_entity_poly.entity_id
_entity_poly.type
_entity_poly.pdbx_seq_one_letter_code
_entity_poly.pdbx_strand_id
1 'polypeptide(L)'
;EAVGPENVWGITMPGPFSSKGSVDDSIELAKNLGIQLKEIPIGSINDAYLETLKPHFAGKPPDIAEENIQARIRGNILMALSNKFGYLVLSTGNKSEMAVGYCTLYGDMSGGLSVISDVPKTMVYKIASYINREREIIPKTTITKPPSAELRANQTDQDSLPPYDILDQILQYYIEEGMSSEEITAKGFSSETVKWVIKAIAQSEYKRRQAAPGLKVTSKAFGIGRRMPIAARYL
;
A
#
# COMPACT_ATOMS: atom_id res chain seq x y z
N GLU A 1 14.17 15.60 -0.56
CA GLU A 1 13.97 16.71 0.41
C GLU A 1 14.54 16.38 1.78
N ALA A 2 14.01 15.41 2.52
CA ALA A 2 14.40 15.15 3.92
C ALA A 2 15.88 14.81 4.17
N VAL A 3 16.51 14.03 3.27
CA VAL A 3 17.85 13.48 3.49
C VAL A 3 18.83 13.74 2.33
N GLY A 4 18.43 14.53 1.34
CA GLY A 4 19.22 14.69 0.09
C GLY A 4 19.14 13.47 -0.84
N PRO A 5 19.21 13.66 -2.18
CA PRO A 5 19.06 12.58 -3.15
C PRO A 5 20.20 11.53 -3.10
N GLU A 6 21.40 11.93 -2.69
CA GLU A 6 22.58 11.07 -2.55
C GLU A 6 22.43 10.00 -1.46
N ASN A 7 21.50 10.21 -0.51
CA ASN A 7 21.22 9.29 0.60
C ASN A 7 19.98 8.43 0.35
N VAL A 8 19.46 8.39 -0.89
CA VAL A 8 18.23 7.66 -1.24
C VAL A 8 18.51 6.67 -2.36
N TRP A 9 18.14 5.40 -2.11
CA TRP A 9 18.04 4.36 -3.13
C TRP A 9 16.59 4.12 -3.51
N GLY A 10 16.26 4.33 -4.78
CA GLY A 10 15.09 3.74 -5.39
C GLY A 10 15.39 2.28 -5.77
N ILE A 11 14.47 1.37 -5.48
CA ILE A 11 14.56 -0.03 -5.90
C ILE A 11 13.31 -0.35 -6.74
N THR A 12 13.49 -0.67 -8.01
CA THR A 12 12.41 -1.16 -8.87
C THR A 12 12.49 -2.69 -8.97
N MET A 13 11.38 -3.37 -8.69
CA MET A 13 11.34 -4.83 -8.51
C MET A 13 10.26 -5.46 -9.40
N PRO A 14 10.46 -5.46 -10.74
CA PRO A 14 9.46 -5.98 -11.67
C PRO A 14 9.20 -7.47 -11.43
N GLY A 15 7.92 -7.82 -11.38
CA GLY A 15 7.44 -9.20 -11.30
C GLY A 15 6.83 -9.67 -12.62
N PRO A 16 6.23 -10.87 -12.64
CA PRO A 16 5.64 -11.47 -13.85
C PRO A 16 4.55 -10.62 -14.52
N PHE A 17 3.85 -9.79 -13.73
CA PHE A 17 2.73 -8.96 -14.20
C PHE A 17 3.05 -7.48 -14.28
N SER A 18 4.30 -7.08 -13.97
CA SER A 18 4.68 -5.66 -14.00
C SER A 18 4.64 -5.11 -15.42
N SER A 19 3.94 -4.00 -15.60
CA SER A 19 3.86 -3.35 -16.90
C SER A 19 5.16 -2.60 -17.23
N LYS A 20 5.51 -2.54 -18.51
CA LYS A 20 6.63 -1.71 -18.97
C LYS A 20 6.45 -0.25 -18.53
N GLY A 21 5.21 0.26 -18.60
CA GLY A 21 4.88 1.62 -18.14
C GLY A 21 5.21 1.85 -16.66
N SER A 22 4.88 0.91 -15.78
CA SER A 22 5.22 1.02 -14.35
C SER A 22 6.73 1.01 -14.08
N VAL A 23 7.50 0.24 -14.85
CA VAL A 23 8.97 0.24 -14.76
C VAL A 23 9.54 1.56 -15.30
N ASP A 24 9.10 2.01 -16.48
CA ASP A 24 9.54 3.25 -17.10
C ASP A 24 9.23 4.47 -16.19
N ASP A 25 8.04 4.53 -15.61
CA ASP A 25 7.63 5.56 -14.64
C ASP A 25 8.58 5.60 -13.43
N SER A 26 8.99 4.43 -12.91
CA SER A 26 9.91 4.34 -11.76
C SER A 26 11.31 4.86 -12.10
N ILE A 27 11.76 4.63 -13.34
CA ILE A 27 13.04 5.10 -13.87
C ILE A 27 13.01 6.61 -14.04
N GLU A 28 11.93 7.13 -14.63
CA GLU A 28 11.74 8.57 -14.83
C GLU A 28 11.67 9.32 -13.49
N LEU A 29 10.91 8.81 -12.53
CA LEU A 29 10.83 9.39 -11.18
C LEU A 29 12.22 9.46 -10.52
N ALA A 30 12.99 8.37 -10.58
CA ALA A 30 14.32 8.36 -9.99
C ALA A 30 15.27 9.37 -10.63
N LYS A 31 15.20 9.52 -11.96
CA LYS A 31 15.94 10.54 -12.71
C LYS A 31 15.52 11.95 -12.31
N ASN A 32 14.22 12.23 -12.21
CA ASN A 32 13.69 13.54 -11.84
C ASN A 32 14.09 13.96 -10.41
N LEU A 33 14.19 12.98 -9.51
CA LEU A 33 14.64 13.17 -8.13
C LEU A 33 16.16 13.21 -7.98
N GLY A 34 16.92 12.76 -8.98
CA GLY A 34 18.38 12.64 -8.92
C GLY A 34 18.88 11.54 -7.98
N ILE A 35 18.05 10.53 -7.70
CA ILE A 35 18.38 9.43 -6.78
C ILE A 35 19.00 8.24 -7.52
N GLN A 36 19.73 7.41 -6.79
CA GLN A 36 20.21 6.14 -7.35
C GLN A 36 19.05 5.17 -7.51
N LEU A 37 18.92 4.54 -8.69
CA LEU A 37 17.96 3.45 -8.92
C LEU A 37 18.68 2.12 -9.10
N LYS A 38 18.14 1.06 -8.48
CA LYS A 38 18.53 -0.33 -8.71
C LYS A 38 17.33 -1.12 -9.21
N GLU A 39 17.54 -1.92 -10.25
CA GLU A 39 16.54 -2.87 -10.74
C GLU A 39 16.86 -4.27 -10.23
N ILE A 40 15.88 -4.90 -9.58
CA ILE A 40 15.98 -6.27 -9.04
C ILE A 40 14.70 -7.03 -9.42
N PRO A 41 14.63 -7.64 -10.61
CA PRO A 41 13.48 -8.42 -11.03
C PRO A 41 13.24 -9.62 -10.10
N ILE A 42 11.99 -9.91 -9.78
CA ILE A 42 11.63 -10.98 -8.82
C ILE A 42 11.20 -12.29 -9.48
N GLY A 43 11.13 -12.34 -10.82
CA GLY A 43 10.55 -13.45 -11.58
C GLY A 43 11.12 -14.83 -11.19
N SER A 44 12.44 -14.99 -11.22
CA SER A 44 13.08 -16.27 -10.88
C SER A 44 12.86 -16.70 -9.42
N ILE A 45 12.79 -15.74 -8.49
CA ILE A 45 12.50 -16.01 -7.08
C ILE A 45 11.04 -16.43 -6.91
N ASN A 46 10.13 -15.76 -7.62
CA ASN A 46 8.71 -16.10 -7.62
C ASN A 46 8.49 -17.52 -8.18
N ASP A 47 9.12 -17.86 -9.29
CA ASP A 47 9.03 -19.20 -9.90
C ASP A 47 9.53 -20.28 -8.94
N ALA A 48 10.64 -20.03 -8.23
CA ALA A 48 11.16 -20.94 -7.21
C ALA A 48 10.20 -21.13 -6.03
N TYR A 49 9.54 -20.06 -5.57
CA TYR A 49 8.49 -20.16 -4.55
C TYR A 49 7.32 -21.02 -5.03
N LEU A 50 6.83 -20.76 -6.25
CA LEU A 50 5.69 -21.47 -6.81
C LEU A 50 6.00 -22.95 -7.04
N GLU A 51 7.18 -23.30 -7.55
CA GLU A 51 7.55 -24.70 -7.75
C GLU A 51 7.69 -25.44 -6.40
N THR A 52 8.22 -24.77 -5.38
CA THR A 52 8.30 -25.33 -4.01
C THR A 52 6.92 -25.62 -3.43
N LEU A 53 5.93 -24.74 -3.67
CA LEU A 53 4.59 -24.84 -3.12
C LEU A 53 3.61 -25.65 -3.98
N LYS A 54 3.95 -25.90 -5.25
CA LYS A 54 3.14 -26.64 -6.23
C LYS A 54 2.53 -27.95 -5.72
N PRO A 55 3.27 -28.88 -5.07
CA PRO A 55 2.65 -30.11 -4.55
C PRO A 55 1.65 -29.83 -3.42
N HIS A 56 1.81 -28.72 -2.69
CA HIS A 56 0.94 -28.33 -1.58
C HIS A 56 -0.29 -27.54 -2.03
N PHE A 57 -0.22 -26.86 -3.19
CA PHE A 57 -1.33 -26.12 -3.79
C PHE A 57 -2.13 -26.96 -4.81
N ALA A 58 -1.79 -28.25 -4.96
CA ALA A 58 -2.43 -29.14 -5.93
C ALA A 58 -3.97 -29.14 -5.82
N GLY A 59 -4.64 -28.95 -6.96
CA GLY A 59 -6.11 -28.92 -7.04
C GLY A 59 -6.76 -27.60 -6.61
N LYS A 60 -5.97 -26.54 -6.37
CA LYS A 60 -6.47 -25.18 -6.14
C LYS A 60 -6.05 -24.25 -7.29
N PRO A 61 -6.95 -23.38 -7.79
CA PRO A 61 -6.57 -22.34 -8.73
C PRO A 61 -5.73 -21.25 -8.01
N PRO A 62 -4.86 -20.52 -8.74
CA PRO A 62 -4.15 -19.38 -8.18
C PRO A 62 -5.13 -18.34 -7.62
N ASP A 63 -4.77 -17.76 -6.47
CA ASP A 63 -5.54 -16.72 -5.79
C ASP A 63 -4.62 -15.68 -5.11
N ILE A 64 -5.13 -15.04 -4.06
CA ILE A 64 -4.40 -14.04 -3.28
C ILE A 64 -3.10 -14.59 -2.67
N ALA A 65 -2.96 -15.92 -2.53
CA ALA A 65 -1.74 -16.55 -2.05
C ALA A 65 -0.55 -16.26 -2.97
N GLU A 66 -0.69 -16.48 -4.27
CA GLU A 66 0.33 -16.23 -5.29
C GLU A 66 0.64 -14.74 -5.46
N GLU A 67 -0.39 -13.88 -5.35
CA GLU A 67 -0.20 -12.43 -5.34
C GLU A 67 0.66 -12.00 -4.13
N ASN A 68 0.34 -12.51 -2.93
CA ASN A 68 1.06 -12.17 -1.70
C ASN A 68 2.50 -12.70 -1.68
N ILE A 69 2.81 -13.79 -2.39
CA ILE A 69 4.20 -14.29 -2.52
C ILE A 69 5.08 -13.22 -3.17
N GLN A 70 4.63 -12.62 -4.26
CA GLN A 70 5.37 -11.56 -4.95
C GLN A 70 5.63 -10.36 -4.02
N ALA A 71 4.63 -9.93 -3.24
CA ALA A 71 4.80 -8.85 -2.28
C ALA A 71 5.82 -9.20 -1.18
N ARG A 72 5.78 -10.42 -0.63
CA ARG A 72 6.73 -10.87 0.41
C ARG A 72 8.16 -11.02 -0.10
N ILE A 73 8.35 -11.45 -1.36
CA ILE A 73 9.67 -11.50 -1.99
C ILE A 73 10.28 -10.09 -2.02
N ARG A 74 9.51 -9.09 -2.45
CA ARG A 74 9.95 -7.68 -2.46
C ARG A 74 10.32 -7.19 -1.06
N GLY A 75 9.48 -7.48 -0.06
CA GLY A 75 9.77 -7.17 1.34
C GLY A 75 11.10 -7.76 1.81
N ASN A 76 11.34 -9.05 1.54
CA ASN A 76 12.58 -9.73 1.90
C ASN A 76 13.82 -9.13 1.22
N ILE A 77 13.72 -8.76 -0.06
CA ILE A 77 14.83 -8.10 -0.79
C ILE A 77 15.18 -6.76 -0.13
N LEU A 78 14.18 -5.92 0.14
CA LEU A 78 14.40 -4.62 0.78
C LEU A 78 15.03 -4.76 2.17
N MET A 79 14.55 -5.72 2.98
CA MET A 79 15.12 -5.99 4.29
C MET A 79 16.54 -6.56 4.20
N ALA A 80 16.85 -7.37 3.19
CA ALA A 80 18.21 -7.87 2.97
C ALA A 80 19.18 -6.73 2.60
N LEU A 81 18.76 -5.79 1.75
CA LEU A 81 19.53 -4.59 1.42
C LEU A 81 19.74 -3.71 2.67
N SER A 82 18.69 -3.47 3.45
CA SER A 82 18.75 -2.77 4.73
C SER A 82 19.77 -3.40 5.67
N ASN A 83 19.71 -4.71 5.87
CA ASN A 83 20.66 -5.43 6.74
C ASN A 83 22.10 -5.35 6.24
N LYS A 84 22.31 -5.35 4.91
CA LYS A 84 23.64 -5.32 4.31
C LYS A 84 24.28 -3.94 4.36
N PHE A 85 23.50 -2.89 4.14
CA PHE A 85 24.00 -1.53 3.93
C PHE A 85 23.65 -0.54 5.06
N GLY A 86 22.83 -0.95 6.02
CA GLY A 86 22.41 -0.11 7.15
C GLY A 86 21.34 0.94 6.81
N TYR A 87 20.68 0.82 5.66
CA TYR A 87 19.62 1.75 5.25
C TYR A 87 18.30 1.50 5.98
N LEU A 88 17.48 2.53 6.14
CA LEU A 88 16.11 2.41 6.64
C LEU A 88 15.14 2.17 5.48
N VAL A 89 14.43 1.05 5.49
CA VAL A 89 13.35 0.80 4.50
C VAL A 89 12.14 1.68 4.81
N LEU A 90 11.69 2.45 3.83
CA LEU A 90 10.47 3.25 3.90
C LEU A 90 9.32 2.49 3.25
N SER A 91 8.31 2.10 4.03
CA SER A 91 7.10 1.48 3.49
C SER A 91 6.14 2.56 2.97
N THR A 92 5.36 2.20 1.95
CA THR A 92 4.56 3.15 1.15
C THR A 92 3.06 2.93 1.24
N GLY A 93 2.59 2.10 2.18
CA GLY A 93 1.15 1.92 2.42
C GLY A 93 0.52 3.21 2.95
N ASN A 94 -0.58 3.64 2.34
CA ASN A 94 -1.29 4.86 2.75
C ASN A 94 -2.43 4.57 3.76
N LYS A 95 -3.04 5.63 4.31
CA LYS A 95 -4.07 5.48 5.35
C LYS A 95 -5.27 4.64 4.90
N SER A 96 -5.68 4.79 3.64
CA SER A 96 -6.86 4.13 3.08
C SER A 96 -6.62 2.62 2.98
N GLU A 97 -5.48 2.23 2.42
CA GLU A 97 -5.03 0.84 2.31
C GLU A 97 -4.87 0.19 3.70
N MET A 98 -4.23 0.90 4.64
CA MET A 98 -4.04 0.44 6.03
C MET A 98 -5.36 0.32 6.80
N ALA A 99 -6.32 1.18 6.53
CA ALA A 99 -7.63 1.15 7.18
C ALA A 99 -8.37 -0.14 6.87
N VAL A 100 -8.47 -0.51 5.59
CA VAL A 100 -9.24 -1.69 5.15
C VAL A 100 -8.39 -2.95 4.98
N GLY A 101 -7.08 -2.86 5.24
CA GLY A 101 -6.14 -3.98 5.16
C GLY A 101 -5.86 -4.43 3.73
N TYR A 102 -5.94 -3.51 2.77
CA TYR A 102 -5.53 -3.72 1.38
C TYR A 102 -4.00 -3.63 1.29
N CYS A 103 -3.35 -4.63 1.87
CA CYS A 103 -1.91 -4.71 2.06
C CYS A 103 -1.50 -6.16 2.38
N THR A 104 -0.26 -6.49 2.10
CA THR A 104 0.33 -7.79 2.39
C THR A 104 1.19 -7.69 3.63
N LEU A 105 0.83 -8.45 4.67
CA LEU A 105 1.65 -8.57 5.85
C LEU A 105 3.02 -9.17 5.48
N TYR A 106 4.09 -8.48 5.88
CA TYR A 106 5.48 -8.77 5.54
C TYR A 106 5.81 -8.65 4.02
N GLY A 107 4.90 -8.05 3.24
CA GLY A 107 5.13 -7.64 1.87
C GLY A 107 5.37 -6.14 1.79
N ASP A 108 4.42 -5.41 1.19
CA ASP A 108 4.41 -3.94 1.08
C ASP A 108 4.41 -3.22 2.45
N MET A 109 4.00 -3.91 3.51
CA MET A 109 4.07 -3.40 4.88
C MET A 109 5.48 -3.43 5.49
N SER A 110 6.43 -4.12 4.85
CA SER A 110 7.81 -4.26 5.37
C SER A 110 8.53 -2.92 5.33
N GLY A 111 9.02 -2.47 6.48
CA GLY A 111 9.74 -1.21 6.60
C GLY A 111 10.16 -0.92 8.03
N GLY A 112 11.03 0.08 8.19
CA GLY A 112 11.33 0.70 9.49
C GLY A 112 10.51 1.96 9.76
N LEU A 113 9.94 2.58 8.72
CA LEU A 113 9.06 3.74 8.83
C LEU A 113 8.01 3.75 7.69
N SER A 114 6.74 3.90 8.04
CA SER A 114 5.63 4.06 7.10
C SER A 114 5.34 5.55 6.89
N VAL A 115 5.96 6.15 5.88
CA VAL A 115 5.99 7.63 5.74
C VAL A 115 4.60 8.22 5.51
N ILE A 116 3.76 7.53 4.74
CA ILE A 116 2.43 8.01 4.33
C ILE A 116 1.27 7.21 4.94
N SER A 117 1.52 6.44 6.00
CA SER A 117 0.50 5.57 6.62
C SER A 117 -0.69 6.30 7.23
N ASP A 118 -0.58 7.61 7.46
CA ASP A 118 -1.68 8.46 7.92
C ASP A 118 -2.14 9.49 6.88
N VAL A 119 -1.75 9.33 5.62
CA VAL A 119 -2.21 10.16 4.51
C VAL A 119 -3.29 9.39 3.73
N PRO A 120 -4.54 9.87 3.65
CA PRO A 120 -5.58 9.26 2.80
C PRO A 120 -5.18 9.25 1.33
N LYS A 121 -5.60 8.26 0.53
CA LYS A 121 -5.25 8.14 -0.89
C LYS A 121 -5.60 9.40 -1.68
N THR A 122 -6.78 9.97 -1.44
CA THR A 122 -7.20 11.24 -2.05
C THR A 122 -6.25 12.40 -1.72
N MET A 123 -5.66 12.41 -0.52
CA MET A 123 -4.65 13.38 -0.12
C MET A 123 -3.28 13.07 -0.75
N VAL A 124 -2.91 11.80 -0.94
CA VAL A 124 -1.70 11.42 -1.69
C VAL A 124 -1.72 12.03 -3.09
N TYR A 125 -2.84 11.92 -3.82
CA TYR A 125 -2.99 12.56 -5.13
C TYR A 125 -2.84 14.08 -5.07
N LYS A 126 -3.46 14.74 -4.09
CA LYS A 126 -3.32 16.20 -3.89
C LYS A 126 -1.88 16.62 -3.61
N ILE A 127 -1.16 15.85 -2.79
CA ILE A 127 0.26 16.08 -2.49
C ILE A 127 1.10 15.90 -3.75
N ALA A 128 0.85 14.86 -4.55
CA ALA A 128 1.58 14.64 -5.80
C ALA A 128 1.35 15.81 -6.79
N SER A 129 0.11 16.26 -6.96
CA SER A 129 -0.19 17.45 -7.77
C SER A 129 0.47 18.71 -7.21
N TYR A 130 0.50 18.88 -5.89
CA TYR A 130 1.18 20.02 -5.26
C TYR A 130 2.69 19.99 -5.49
N ILE A 131 3.35 18.83 -5.38
CA ILE A 131 4.78 18.65 -5.68
C ILE A 131 5.07 19.02 -7.15
N ASN A 132 4.17 18.64 -8.05
CA ASN A 132 4.31 18.91 -9.49
C ASN A 132 3.91 20.33 -9.94
N ARG A 133 3.47 21.21 -9.04
CA ARG A 133 2.83 22.50 -9.42
C ARG A 133 3.70 23.41 -10.29
N GLU A 134 5.02 23.38 -10.11
CA GLU A 134 5.98 24.20 -10.87
C GLU A 134 6.69 23.42 -11.99
N ARG A 135 6.90 22.11 -11.78
CA ARG A 135 7.57 21.22 -12.74
C ARG A 135 7.16 19.78 -12.48
N GLU A 136 7.17 18.95 -13.51
CA GLU A 136 6.90 17.53 -13.36
C GLU A 136 8.08 16.83 -12.66
N ILE A 137 7.89 16.46 -11.40
CA ILE A 137 8.84 15.66 -10.61
C ILE A 137 8.34 14.21 -10.57
N ILE A 138 7.07 14.05 -10.20
CA ILE A 138 6.36 12.77 -10.20
C ILE A 138 5.75 12.56 -11.59
N PRO A 139 6.10 11.51 -12.34
CA PRO A 139 5.59 11.31 -13.69
C PRO A 139 4.06 11.34 -13.72
N LYS A 140 3.47 12.14 -14.60
CA LYS A 140 2.02 12.38 -14.63
C LYS A 140 1.22 11.09 -14.85
N THR A 141 1.79 10.15 -15.60
CA THR A 141 1.27 8.80 -15.82
C THR A 141 0.97 8.07 -14.51
N THR A 142 1.81 8.21 -13.48
CA THR A 142 1.60 7.60 -12.15
C THR A 142 0.39 8.16 -11.41
N ILE A 143 -0.01 9.38 -11.73
CA ILE A 143 -1.16 10.08 -11.12
C ILE A 143 -2.46 9.71 -11.86
N THR A 144 -2.40 9.62 -13.19
CA THR A 144 -3.60 9.43 -14.03
C THR A 144 -3.93 7.98 -14.31
N LYS A 145 -2.96 7.05 -14.23
CA LYS A 145 -3.23 5.63 -14.44
C LYS A 145 -4.07 5.05 -13.30
N PRO A 146 -4.94 4.07 -13.58
CA PRO A 146 -5.68 3.37 -12.53
C PRO A 146 -4.72 2.76 -11.50
N PRO A 147 -5.02 2.86 -10.19
CA PRO A 147 -4.19 2.27 -9.16
C PRO A 147 -4.27 0.73 -9.22
N SER A 148 -3.10 0.10 -9.11
CA SER A 148 -2.95 -1.35 -9.18
C SER A 148 -1.67 -1.79 -8.47
N ALA A 149 -1.70 -2.95 -7.83
CA ALA A 149 -0.51 -3.63 -7.30
C ALA A 149 0.25 -4.44 -8.37
N GLU A 150 -0.32 -4.64 -9.56
CA GLU A 150 0.22 -5.44 -10.67
C GLU A 150 0.75 -6.83 -10.20
N LEU A 151 -0.04 -7.53 -9.38
CA LEU A 151 0.26 -8.88 -8.86
C LEU A 151 -0.45 -10.00 -9.63
N ARG A 152 -1.43 -9.64 -10.46
CA ARG A 152 -2.07 -10.53 -11.44
C ARG A 152 -2.50 -9.74 -12.68
N ALA A 153 -2.84 -10.45 -13.75
CA ALA A 153 -3.27 -9.84 -15.00
C ALA A 153 -4.50 -8.93 -14.82
N ASN A 154 -4.45 -7.73 -15.44
CA ASN A 154 -5.53 -6.74 -15.45
C ASN A 154 -6.06 -6.32 -14.06
N GLN A 155 -5.22 -6.41 -13.03
CA GLN A 155 -5.61 -6.05 -11.67
C GLN A 155 -5.86 -4.54 -11.54
N THR A 156 -6.90 -4.18 -10.81
CA THR A 156 -7.09 -2.81 -10.29
C THR A 156 -7.47 -2.85 -8.80
N ASP A 157 -7.16 -1.80 -8.05
CA ASP A 157 -7.57 -1.71 -6.64
C ASP A 157 -9.11 -1.79 -6.49
N GLN A 158 -9.82 -1.29 -7.51
CA GLN A 158 -11.28 -1.25 -7.59
C GLN A 158 -11.91 -2.63 -7.77
N ASP A 159 -11.12 -3.67 -8.06
CA ASP A 159 -11.57 -5.06 -8.05
C ASP A 159 -11.97 -5.52 -6.63
N SER A 160 -11.49 -4.83 -5.59
CA SER A 160 -11.71 -5.17 -4.18
C SER A 160 -12.17 -4.00 -3.31
N LEU A 161 -11.87 -2.77 -3.72
CA LEU A 161 -12.16 -1.57 -2.95
C LEU A 161 -13.28 -0.73 -3.59
N PRO A 162 -14.10 -0.03 -2.79
CA PRO A 162 -14.88 1.08 -3.32
C PRO A 162 -13.94 2.20 -3.80
N PRO A 163 -14.41 3.09 -4.71
CA PRO A 163 -13.68 4.29 -5.12
C PRO A 163 -13.06 5.03 -3.93
N TYR A 164 -11.80 5.45 -4.07
CA TYR A 164 -11.04 6.05 -2.97
C TYR A 164 -11.66 7.33 -2.42
N ASP A 165 -12.38 8.11 -3.23
CA ASP A 165 -13.16 9.28 -2.78
C ASP A 165 -14.28 8.87 -1.82
N ILE A 166 -15.00 7.79 -2.13
CA ILE A 166 -16.03 7.21 -1.26
C ILE A 166 -15.40 6.57 -0.02
N LEU A 167 -14.34 5.78 -0.21
CA LEU A 167 -13.64 5.09 0.87
C LEU A 167 -13.11 6.10 1.89
N ASP A 168 -12.33 7.08 1.45
CA ASP A 168 -11.69 8.06 2.34
C ASP A 168 -12.71 8.87 3.12
N GLN A 169 -13.85 9.20 2.51
CA GLN A 169 -14.91 9.94 3.19
C GLN A 169 -15.61 9.10 4.26
N ILE A 170 -15.88 7.81 3.99
CA ILE A 170 -16.39 6.88 5.01
C ILE A 170 -15.37 6.71 6.14
N LEU A 171 -14.08 6.57 5.81
CA LEU A 171 -13.01 6.45 6.79
C LEU A 171 -12.91 7.69 7.68
N GLN A 172 -13.03 8.88 7.10
CA GLN A 172 -13.06 10.13 7.87
C GLN A 172 -14.23 10.14 8.87
N TYR A 173 -15.46 9.90 8.41
CA TYR A 173 -16.63 9.91 9.30
C TYR A 173 -16.53 8.86 10.40
N TYR A 174 -16.16 7.63 10.06
CA TYR A 174 -16.11 6.52 11.01
C TYR A 174 -14.95 6.63 12.00
N ILE A 175 -13.74 6.91 11.50
CA ILE A 175 -12.52 6.91 12.33
C ILE A 175 -12.35 8.25 13.01
N GLU A 176 -12.34 9.33 12.24
CA GLU A 176 -11.98 10.67 12.70
C GLU A 176 -13.12 11.31 13.48
N GLU A 177 -14.32 11.30 12.92
CA GLU A 177 -15.50 11.94 13.51
C GLU A 177 -16.25 11.00 14.49
N GLY A 178 -16.01 9.69 14.43
CA GLY A 178 -16.58 8.72 15.36
C GLY A 178 -18.06 8.42 15.12
N MET A 179 -18.53 8.62 13.89
CA MET A 179 -19.92 8.41 13.50
C MET A 179 -20.30 6.92 13.44
N SER A 180 -21.56 6.61 13.71
CA SER A 180 -22.11 5.25 13.56
C SER A 180 -22.38 4.90 12.09
N SER A 181 -22.60 3.61 11.80
CA SER A 181 -23.00 3.13 10.47
C SER A 181 -24.27 3.81 9.96
N GLU A 182 -25.25 4.04 10.85
CA GLU A 182 -26.53 4.66 10.54
C GLU A 182 -26.36 6.13 10.18
N GLU A 183 -25.54 6.86 10.95
CA GLU A 183 -25.28 8.28 10.68
C GLU A 183 -24.53 8.48 9.37
N ILE A 184 -23.57 7.61 9.04
CA ILE A 184 -22.86 7.64 7.76
C ILE A 184 -23.83 7.31 6.62
N THR A 185 -24.69 6.30 6.78
CA THR A 185 -25.70 5.96 5.77
C THR A 185 -26.67 7.13 5.54
N ALA A 186 -27.07 7.84 6.60
CA ALA A 186 -27.94 9.01 6.52
C ALA A 186 -27.30 10.19 5.75
N LYS A 187 -25.97 10.21 5.58
CA LYS A 187 -25.26 11.18 4.72
C LYS A 187 -25.28 10.81 3.23
N GLY A 188 -25.96 9.73 2.84
CA GLY A 188 -26.16 9.33 1.44
C GLY A 188 -25.22 8.23 0.94
N PHE A 189 -24.42 7.61 1.82
CA PHE A 189 -23.59 6.46 1.45
C PHE A 189 -24.40 5.17 1.43
N SER A 190 -24.04 4.24 0.54
CA SER A 190 -24.65 2.90 0.53
C SER A 190 -24.38 2.17 1.85
N SER A 191 -25.44 1.71 2.51
CA SER A 191 -25.35 0.89 3.73
C SER A 191 -24.48 -0.35 3.52
N GLU A 192 -24.50 -0.95 2.33
CA GLU A 192 -23.64 -2.09 1.99
C GLU A 192 -22.16 -1.71 2.03
N THR A 193 -21.79 -0.62 1.35
CA THR A 193 -20.41 -0.12 1.33
C THR A 193 -19.93 0.27 2.73
N VAL A 194 -20.75 0.98 3.50
CA VAL A 194 -20.41 1.40 4.88
C VAL A 194 -20.13 0.18 5.75
N LYS A 195 -21.02 -0.83 5.74
CA LYS A 195 -20.84 -2.07 6.51
C LYS A 195 -19.59 -2.83 6.06
N TRP A 196 -19.33 -2.90 4.76
CA TRP A 196 -18.14 -3.52 4.22
C TRP A 196 -16.87 -2.83 4.73
N VAL A 197 -16.80 -1.50 4.67
CA VAL A 197 -15.64 -0.73 5.14
C VAL A 197 -15.41 -0.93 6.64
N ILE A 198 -16.45 -0.83 7.46
CA ILE A 198 -16.36 -1.02 8.92
C ILE A 198 -15.86 -2.43 9.26
N LYS A 199 -16.38 -3.45 8.59
CA LYS A 199 -15.94 -4.85 8.75
C LYS A 199 -14.49 -5.04 8.33
N ALA A 200 -14.08 -4.48 7.20
CA ALA A 200 -12.70 -4.54 6.71
C ALA A 200 -11.73 -3.86 7.69
N ILE A 201 -12.13 -2.73 8.29
CA ILE A 201 -11.38 -2.09 9.36
C ILE A 201 -11.19 -3.05 10.53
N ALA A 202 -12.26 -3.63 11.05
CA ALA A 202 -12.19 -4.54 12.19
C ALA A 202 -11.28 -5.74 11.92
N GLN A 203 -11.42 -6.38 10.76
CA GLN A 203 -10.65 -7.58 10.39
C GLN A 203 -9.17 -7.30 10.15
N SER A 204 -8.80 -6.06 9.86
CA SER A 204 -7.43 -5.68 9.49
C SER A 204 -6.58 -5.17 10.66
N GLU A 205 -7.10 -5.20 11.89
CA GLU A 205 -6.40 -4.72 13.08
C GLU A 205 -5.07 -5.47 13.33
N TYR A 206 -5.04 -6.78 13.09
CA TYR A 206 -3.83 -7.58 13.27
C TYR A 206 -2.68 -7.17 12.33
N LYS A 207 -3.02 -6.69 11.11
CA LYS A 207 -2.01 -6.18 10.16
C LYS A 207 -1.45 -4.86 10.67
N ARG A 208 -2.31 -3.93 11.07
CA ARG A 208 -1.90 -2.60 11.56
C ARG A 208 -1.03 -2.65 12.81
N ARG A 209 -1.25 -3.64 13.68
CA ARG A 209 -0.43 -3.85 14.88
C ARG A 209 1.01 -4.31 14.59
N GLN A 210 1.26 -4.76 13.37
CA GLN A 210 2.57 -5.23 12.89
C GLN A 210 3.15 -4.33 11.80
N ALA A 211 2.43 -3.25 11.42
CA ALA A 211 2.94 -2.26 10.48
C ALA A 211 4.13 -1.52 11.08
N ALA A 212 5.05 -1.09 10.22
CA ALA A 212 6.13 -0.21 10.63
C ALA A 212 5.56 1.10 11.25
N PRO A 213 6.25 1.71 12.22
CA PRO A 213 5.82 2.97 12.82
C PRO A 213 5.47 4.02 11.76
N GLY A 214 4.36 4.73 11.95
CA GLY A 214 3.84 5.72 11.01
C GLY A 214 4.00 7.16 11.49
N LEU A 215 4.08 8.10 10.56
CA LEU A 215 3.97 9.53 10.85
C LEU A 215 2.49 9.92 10.98
N LYS A 216 2.15 10.69 12.03
CA LYS A 216 0.78 11.20 12.24
C LYS A 216 0.61 12.53 11.50
N VAL A 217 -0.40 12.61 10.64
CA VAL A 217 -0.76 13.80 9.84
C VAL A 217 -2.18 14.26 10.13
N THR A 218 -3.08 13.33 10.47
CA THR A 218 -4.50 13.57 10.74
C THR A 218 -4.83 13.59 12.23
N SER A 219 -6.10 13.83 12.57
CA SER A 219 -6.58 13.83 13.96
C SER A 219 -6.38 12.48 14.66
N LYS A 220 -6.66 11.37 13.95
CA LYS A 220 -6.57 9.99 14.43
C LYS A 220 -5.82 9.10 13.42
N ALA A 221 -4.55 8.83 13.74
CA ALA A 221 -3.70 7.90 13.03
C ALA A 221 -3.86 6.45 13.51
N PHE A 222 -3.51 5.51 12.63
CA PHE A 222 -3.12 4.15 13.02
C PHE A 222 -1.64 4.18 13.44
N GLY A 223 -1.34 3.70 14.65
CA GLY A 223 -0.07 3.96 15.36
C GLY A 223 -0.36 4.47 16.77
N ILE A 224 0.40 5.41 17.34
CA ILE A 224 0.09 5.93 18.70
C ILE A 224 -1.11 6.92 18.74
N GLY A 225 -2.08 6.73 17.83
CA GLY A 225 -3.45 7.24 17.84
C GLY A 225 -4.46 6.14 18.24
N ARG A 226 -5.47 5.85 17.40
CA ARG A 226 -6.62 4.95 17.69
C ARG A 226 -6.19 3.58 18.24
N ARG A 227 -6.69 3.18 19.41
CA ARG A 227 -6.36 1.89 20.07
C ARG A 227 -7.55 0.95 20.07
N MET A 228 -7.45 -0.21 19.41
CA MET A 228 -8.48 -1.26 19.39
C MET A 228 -7.90 -2.64 19.70
N PRO A 229 -8.65 -3.54 20.36
CA PRO A 229 -8.20 -4.92 20.57
C PRO A 229 -8.11 -5.72 19.26
N ILE A 230 -7.09 -6.59 19.15
CA ILE A 230 -6.95 -7.53 18.02
C ILE A 230 -8.03 -8.62 18.10
N ALA A 231 -8.13 -9.28 19.25
CA ALA A 231 -9.12 -10.33 19.50
C ALA A 231 -10.38 -9.69 20.08
N ALA A 232 -11.34 -9.32 19.21
CA ALA A 232 -12.64 -8.82 19.61
C ALA A 232 -13.73 -9.21 18.60
N ARG A 233 -14.95 -9.37 19.09
CA ARG A 233 -16.15 -9.55 18.27
C ARG A 233 -16.80 -8.19 18.08
N TYR A 234 -16.68 -7.65 16.87
CA TYR A 234 -17.36 -6.42 16.47
C TYR A 234 -18.73 -6.78 15.88
N LEU A 235 -19.73 -5.93 16.14
CA LEU A 235 -21.12 -6.10 15.70
C LEU A 235 -21.24 -5.99 14.18
#